data_AF-A0A444VIC6-F1
#
_entry.id   AF-A0A444VIC6-F1
#
_cell.length_a   1.000
_cell.length_b   1.000
_cell.length_c   1.000
_cell.angle_alpha   90.00
_cell.angle_beta   90.00
_cell.angle_gamma   90.00
#
_symmetry.space_group_name_H-M   'P 1'
#
loop_
_entity.id
_entity.type
_entity.pdbx_description
1 polymer ?
#
loop_
_entity_poly.entity_id
_entity_poly.type
_entity_poly.pdbx_seq_one_letter_code
_entity_poly.pdbx_strand_id
1 'polypeptide(L)'
;MGSDNGSLSKKNFSGMKGLGSNTMAKTMMMVLLMFIGATIIGLGFLFKESSEEEDKTQFRTEVIKVGNGYGYQIFYGDRLLIQQECIPVLRGNVPFQNPEDATSVAGLVVEKIAERQSPELSLEDIKALDVVILRP
;
A
#
# COMPACT_ATOMS: atom_id res chain seq x y z
N MET A 1 28.24 -93.74 7.83
CA MET A 1 27.76 -92.41 7.39
C MET A 1 26.30 -92.29 7.76
N GLY A 2 25.95 -91.30 8.59
CA GLY A 2 24.58 -91.07 9.05
C GLY A 2 24.56 -90.42 10.44
N SER A 3 24.40 -89.11 10.47
CA SER A 3 23.68 -88.40 11.54
C SER A 3 23.36 -87.01 11.03
N ASP A 4 22.10 -86.85 10.63
CA ASP A 4 21.36 -85.61 10.85
C ASP A 4 21.62 -85.11 12.26
N ASN A 5 21.59 -83.79 12.46
CA ASN A 5 20.82 -83.14 13.52
C ASN A 5 21.13 -81.64 13.54
N GLY A 6 20.07 -80.85 13.61
CA GLY A 6 20.13 -79.58 14.32
C GLY A 6 20.08 -78.34 13.45
N SER A 7 18.88 -78.09 12.91
CA SER A 7 18.33 -76.74 12.72
C SER A 7 18.77 -75.81 13.87
N LEU A 8 19.76 -74.95 13.61
CA LEU A 8 20.13 -73.86 14.52
C LEU A 8 19.25 -72.64 14.22
N SER A 9 18.09 -72.69 14.88
CA SER A 9 17.44 -71.58 15.57
C SER A 9 17.36 -70.24 14.83
N LYS A 10 16.31 -70.10 14.02
CA LYS A 10 15.56 -68.84 13.96
C LYS A 10 15.06 -68.52 15.37
N LYS A 11 15.70 -67.59 16.07
CA LYS A 11 15.13 -66.76 17.15
C LYS A 11 16.25 -65.91 17.74
N ASN A 12 15.95 -64.63 17.97
CA ASN A 12 16.70 -63.67 18.80
C ASN A 12 17.73 -62.80 18.07
N PHE A 13 17.26 -61.85 17.25
CA PHE A 13 17.71 -60.46 17.42
C PHE A 13 16.66 -59.46 16.88
N SER A 14 15.41 -59.64 17.31
CA SER A 14 14.46 -58.52 17.37
C SER A 14 14.69 -57.85 18.71
N GLY A 15 15.44 -56.75 18.74
CA GLY A 15 15.91 -56.25 20.02
C GLY A 15 16.75 -54.98 19.99
N MET A 16 16.39 -53.99 19.16
CA MET A 16 16.79 -52.62 19.47
C MET A 16 15.66 -51.64 19.16
N LYS A 17 14.54 -51.83 19.87
CA LYS A 17 13.65 -50.72 20.21
C LYS A 17 14.29 -49.95 21.36
N GLY A 18 15.31 -49.17 21.03
CA GLY A 18 15.87 -48.14 21.90
C GLY A 18 15.33 -46.78 21.50
N LEU A 19 14.00 -46.59 21.61
CA LEU A 19 13.39 -45.27 21.56
C LEU A 19 13.75 -44.58 22.88
N GLY A 20 15.02 -44.17 22.96
CA GLY A 20 15.58 -43.37 24.03
C GLY A 20 14.91 -42.01 23.96
N SER A 21 13.83 -41.90 24.74
CA SER A 21 13.11 -40.70 25.15
C SER A 21 13.49 -39.46 24.34
N ASN A 22 12.70 -39.23 23.30
CA ASN A 22 12.86 -38.15 22.33
C ASN A 22 12.64 -36.79 22.99
N THR A 23 12.85 -36.60 24.29
CA THR A 23 12.66 -35.32 25.00
C THR A 23 13.65 -34.31 24.47
N MET A 24 14.93 -34.67 24.31
CA MET A 24 15.94 -33.78 23.72
C MET A 24 15.66 -33.51 22.23
N ALA A 25 15.32 -34.54 21.45
CA ALA A 25 14.99 -34.36 20.03
C ALA A 25 13.69 -33.55 19.83
N LYS A 26 12.66 -33.76 20.66
CA LYS A 26 11.39 -33.00 20.63
C LYS A 26 11.57 -31.57 21.13
N THR A 27 12.42 -31.34 22.15
CA THR A 27 12.74 -29.98 22.63
C THR A 27 13.57 -29.23 21.59
N MET A 28 14.56 -29.87 20.97
CA MET A 28 15.29 -29.31 19.83
C MET A 28 14.35 -29.00 18.65
N MET A 29 13.40 -29.89 18.34
CA MET A 29 12.39 -29.65 17.29
C MET A 29 11.46 -28.48 17.64
N MET A 30 11.00 -28.37 18.89
CA MET A 30 10.17 -27.26 19.36
C MET A 30 10.92 -25.92 19.29
N VAL A 31 12.19 -25.90 19.70
CA VAL A 31 13.04 -24.70 19.65
C VAL A 31 13.28 -24.26 18.20
N LEU A 32 13.53 -25.19 17.28
CA LEU A 32 13.69 -24.88 15.85
C LEU A 32 12.41 -24.27 15.26
N LEU A 33 11.23 -24.80 15.60
CA LEU A 33 9.94 -24.26 15.14
C LEU A 33 9.66 -22.86 15.70
N MET A 34 10.08 -22.58 16.94
CA MET A 34 9.99 -21.23 17.52
C MET A 34 10.89 -20.23 16.81
N PHE A 35 12.11 -20.60 16.43
CA PHE A 35 12.99 -19.73 15.65
C PHE A 35 12.43 -19.46 14.24
N ILE A 36 11.90 -20.49 13.56
CA ILE A 36 11.27 -20.31 12.24
C ILE A 36 10.06 -19.36 12.36
N GLY A 37 9.19 -19.57 13.35
CA GLY A 37 8.07 -18.67 13.61
C GLY A 37 8.52 -17.23 13.91
N ALA A 38 9.53 -17.05 14.76
CA ALA A 38 10.09 -15.73 15.08
C ALA A 38 10.75 -15.06 13.86
N THR A 39 11.38 -15.83 12.97
CA THR A 39 11.91 -15.30 11.71
C THR A 39 10.82 -14.90 10.73
N ILE A 40 9.71 -15.64 10.65
CA ILE A 40 8.57 -15.28 9.79
C ILE A 40 7.84 -14.05 10.34
N ILE A 41 7.68 -13.96 11.66
CA ILE A 41 7.09 -12.79 12.32
C ILE A 41 8.03 -11.58 12.19
N GLY A 42 9.34 -11.77 12.39
CA GLY A 42 10.36 -10.73 12.21
C GLY A 42 10.49 -10.26 10.76
N LEU A 43 10.49 -11.17 9.78
CA LEU A 43 10.38 -10.82 8.36
C LEU A 43 9.07 -10.10 8.10
N GLY A 44 7.94 -10.62 8.58
CA GLY A 44 6.64 -9.98 8.43
C GLY A 44 6.60 -8.57 9.03
N PHE A 45 7.35 -8.32 10.11
CA PHE A 45 7.51 -7.01 10.73
C PHE A 45 8.42 -6.10 9.90
N LEU A 46 9.53 -6.63 9.36
CA LEU A 46 10.40 -5.91 8.41
C LEU A 46 9.68 -5.58 7.09
N PHE A 47 8.81 -6.47 6.61
CA PHE A 47 7.96 -6.27 5.44
C PHE A 47 6.74 -5.39 5.73
N LYS A 48 6.41 -5.13 7.00
CA LYS A 48 5.32 -4.23 7.40
C LYS A 48 5.76 -2.76 7.44
N GLU A 49 7.00 -2.50 7.05
CA GLU A 49 7.55 -1.17 6.81
C GLU A 49 7.78 -0.90 5.32
N SER A 50 7.21 -1.70 4.41
CA SER A 50 6.92 -1.22 3.05
C SER A 50 5.56 -0.55 3.05
N SER A 51 5.46 0.55 3.79
CA SER A 51 4.51 1.61 3.43
C SER A 51 4.88 2.02 2.02
N GLU A 52 3.92 2.00 1.11
CA GLU A 52 4.06 2.41 -0.28
C GLU A 52 4.81 3.75 -0.36
N GLU A 53 6.13 3.71 -0.56
CA GLU A 53 6.78 4.76 -1.34
C GLU A 53 6.38 4.50 -2.79
N GLU A 54 5.12 4.82 -3.10
CA GLU A 54 4.75 5.18 -4.46
C GLU A 54 5.75 6.24 -4.92
N ASP A 55 6.27 6.05 -6.12
CA ASP A 55 7.16 6.98 -6.81
C ASP A 55 6.61 8.41 -6.67
N LYS A 56 7.21 9.22 -5.78
CA LYS A 56 6.71 10.56 -5.36
C LYS A 56 6.79 11.62 -6.46
N THR A 57 6.80 11.20 -7.71
CA THR A 57 6.88 12.03 -8.91
C THR A 57 5.54 12.16 -9.64
N GLN A 58 4.41 11.83 -8.98
CA GLN A 58 3.08 12.02 -9.55
C GLN A 58 2.34 13.18 -8.89
N PHE A 59 1.54 13.88 -9.69
CA PHE A 59 0.58 14.86 -9.20
C PHE A 59 -0.59 14.17 -8.54
N ARG A 60 -0.96 14.62 -7.33
CA ARG A 60 -2.18 14.21 -6.63
C ARG A 60 -3.06 15.42 -6.40
N THR A 61 -4.36 15.30 -6.66
CA THR A 61 -5.34 16.36 -6.39
C THR A 61 -6.26 15.94 -5.26
N GLU A 62 -6.62 16.89 -4.40
CA GLU A 62 -7.54 16.66 -3.29
C GLU A 62 -8.55 17.81 -3.22
N VAL A 63 -9.81 17.49 -2.93
CA VAL A 63 -10.86 18.50 -2.71
C VAL A 63 -10.95 18.82 -1.23
N ILE A 64 -10.98 20.11 -0.91
CA ILE A 64 -11.09 20.60 0.47
C ILE A 64 -12.42 21.33 0.67
N LYS A 65 -12.98 21.24 1.88
CA LYS A 65 -14.18 21.99 2.25
C LYS A 65 -13.79 23.40 2.71
N VAL A 66 -14.42 24.43 2.14
CA VAL A 66 -14.15 25.85 2.45
C VAL A 66 -15.47 26.54 2.79
N GLY A 67 -15.73 26.72 4.08
CA GLY A 67 -17.02 27.24 4.55
C GLY A 67 -18.20 26.42 4.00
N ASN A 68 -19.07 27.07 3.23
CA ASN A 68 -20.21 26.41 2.59
C ASN A 68 -19.87 25.79 1.22
N GLY A 69 -18.69 26.06 0.65
CA GLY A 69 -18.28 25.56 -0.66
C GLY A 69 -17.08 24.61 -0.60
N TYR A 70 -16.35 24.54 -1.71
CA TYR A 70 -15.19 23.67 -1.90
C TYR A 70 -14.03 24.44 -2.54
N GLY A 71 -12.82 23.94 -2.29
CA GLY A 71 -11.59 24.31 -2.97
C GLY A 71 -10.83 23.06 -3.37
N TYR A 72 -9.62 23.22 -3.90
CA TYR A 72 -8.77 22.09 -4.23
C TYR A 72 -7.32 22.33 -3.79
N GLN A 73 -6.60 21.23 -3.63
CA GLN A 73 -5.18 21.19 -3.40
C GLN A 73 -4.51 20.31 -4.46
N ILE A 74 -3.29 20.67 -4.84
CA ILE A 74 -2.45 19.90 -5.76
C ILE A 74 -1.12 19.63 -5.05
N PHE A 75 -0.77 18.35 -4.98
CA PHE A 75 0.46 17.85 -4.41
C PHE A 75 1.35 17.27 -5.50
N TYR A 76 2.66 17.29 -5.26
CA TYR A 76 3.65 16.53 -6.02
C TYR A 76 4.48 15.71 -5.04
N GLY A 77 4.25 14.39 -5.03
CA GLY A 77 4.64 13.56 -3.91
C GLY A 77 3.96 14.04 -2.62
N ASP A 78 4.76 14.29 -1.58
CA ASP A 78 4.25 14.78 -0.28
C ASP A 78 4.16 16.31 -0.18
N ARG A 79 4.61 17.03 -1.22
CA ARG A 79 4.68 18.50 -1.17
C ARG A 79 3.39 19.10 -1.72
N LEU A 80 2.71 19.91 -0.90
CA LEU A 80 1.64 20.79 -1.35
C LEU A 80 2.22 21.87 -2.29
N LEU A 81 1.76 21.89 -3.54
CA LEU A 81 2.17 22.87 -4.56
C LEU A 81 1.17 24.01 -4.69
N ILE A 82 -0.12 23.69 -4.72
CA ILE A 82 -1.19 24.67 -4.90
C ILE A 82 -2.28 24.38 -3.89
N GLN A 83 -2.73 25.43 -3.18
CA GLN A 83 -3.95 25.41 -2.40
C GLN A 83 -4.84 26.54 -2.89
N GLN A 84 -6.01 26.17 -3.38
CA GLN A 84 -6.93 27.11 -3.98
C GLN A 84 -8.32 26.93 -3.36
N GLU A 85 -8.65 27.86 -2.47
CA GLU A 85 -9.93 27.85 -1.75
C GLU A 85 -11.09 28.43 -2.56
N CYS A 86 -10.78 29.13 -3.66
CA CYS A 86 -11.74 29.91 -4.45
C CYS A 86 -11.50 29.76 -5.96
N ILE A 87 -12.49 30.11 -6.78
CA ILE A 87 -12.39 29.98 -8.24
C ILE A 87 -11.31 30.94 -8.77
N PRO A 88 -10.23 30.46 -9.43
CA PRO A 88 -9.06 31.29 -9.79
C PRO A 88 -9.36 32.53 -10.62
N VAL A 89 -10.36 32.45 -11.50
CA VAL A 89 -10.69 33.53 -12.46
C VAL A 89 -11.66 34.57 -11.92
N LEU A 90 -12.35 34.26 -10.81
CA LEU A 90 -13.36 35.15 -10.26
C LEU A 90 -12.73 36.07 -9.22
N ARG A 91 -13.09 37.35 -9.29
CA ARG A 91 -12.75 38.30 -8.24
C ARG A 91 -13.65 38.05 -7.03
N GLY A 92 -13.03 37.90 -5.86
CA GLY A 92 -13.70 37.64 -4.59
C GLY A 92 -13.48 36.22 -4.08
N ASN A 93 -13.74 36.00 -2.80
CA ASN A 93 -13.56 34.70 -2.14
C ASN A 93 -14.76 33.79 -2.43
N VAL A 94 -14.96 33.43 -3.70
CA VAL A 94 -16.06 32.56 -4.14
C VAL A 94 -15.55 31.12 -4.22
N PRO A 95 -15.92 30.24 -3.29
CA PRO A 95 -15.59 28.83 -3.37
C PRO A 95 -16.43 28.13 -4.45
N PHE A 96 -15.97 26.95 -4.88
CA PHE A 96 -16.77 26.09 -5.75
C PHE A 96 -18.03 25.61 -5.03
N GLN A 97 -19.16 25.57 -5.73
CA GLN A 97 -20.41 25.05 -5.17
C GLN A 97 -20.38 23.52 -5.05
N ASN A 98 -19.77 22.86 -6.04
CA ASN A 98 -19.70 21.42 -6.15
C ASN A 98 -18.25 20.92 -6.07
N PRO A 99 -17.98 19.79 -5.41
CA PRO A 99 -16.64 19.21 -5.37
C PRO A 99 -16.16 18.72 -6.75
N GLU A 100 -17.08 18.33 -7.64
CA GLU A 100 -16.77 17.91 -9.00
C GLU A 100 -16.17 19.07 -9.82
N ASP A 101 -16.69 20.29 -9.66
CA ASP A 101 -16.13 21.48 -10.30
C ASP A 101 -14.70 21.75 -9.82
N ALA A 102 -14.47 21.68 -8.51
CA ALA A 102 -13.14 21.85 -7.93
C ALA A 102 -12.16 20.78 -8.44
N THR A 103 -12.62 19.55 -8.61
CA THR A 103 -11.83 18.44 -9.17
C THR A 103 -11.46 18.67 -10.62
N SER A 104 -12.43 19.06 -11.46
CA SER A 104 -12.22 19.33 -12.89
C SER A 104 -11.23 20.48 -13.10
N VAL A 105 -11.37 21.56 -12.33
CA VAL A 105 -10.43 22.69 -12.39
C VAL A 105 -9.04 22.28 -11.91
N ALA A 106 -8.93 21.50 -10.83
CA ALA A 106 -7.63 20.98 -10.37
C ALA A 106 -6.96 20.11 -11.45
N GLY A 107 -7.73 19.27 -12.13
CA GLY A 107 -7.24 18.42 -13.23
C GLY A 107 -6.67 19.24 -14.38
N LEU A 108 -7.35 20.31 -14.80
CA LEU A 108 -6.85 21.21 -15.84
C LEU A 108 -5.55 21.92 -15.43
N VAL A 109 -5.45 22.34 -14.16
CA VAL A 109 -4.20 22.94 -13.64
C VAL A 109 -3.06 21.93 -13.66
N VAL A 110 -3.32 20.68 -13.26
CA VAL A 110 -2.32 19.59 -13.34
C VAL A 110 -1.88 19.36 -14.79
N GLU A 111 -2.81 19.32 -15.74
CA GLU A 111 -2.52 19.17 -17.17
C GLU A 111 -1.60 20.28 -17.67
N LYS A 112 -1.94 21.55 -17.40
CA LYS A 112 -1.09 22.70 -17.78
C LYS A 112 0.31 22.62 -17.17
N ILE A 113 0.42 22.24 -15.89
CA ILE A 113 1.73 22.09 -15.22
C ILE A 113 2.52 20.95 -15.85
N ALA A 114 1.90 19.82 -16.15
CA ALA A 114 2.54 18.68 -16.79
C ALA A 114 3.07 19.06 -18.19
N GLU A 115 2.34 19.91 -18.92
CA GLU A 115 2.74 20.47 -20.21
C GLU A 115 3.75 21.64 -20.11
N ARG A 116 4.21 22.00 -18.90
CA ARG A 116 5.10 23.15 -18.64
C ARG A 116 4.52 24.49 -19.07
N GLN A 117 3.20 24.60 -19.09
CA GLN A 117 2.47 25.84 -19.34
C GLN A 117 2.20 26.59 -18.03
N SER A 118 1.77 27.85 -18.14
CA SER A 118 1.34 28.61 -16.98
C SER A 118 0.11 27.96 -16.33
N PRO A 119 0.08 27.71 -15.01
CA PRO A 119 -1.08 27.16 -14.31
C PRO A 119 -2.23 28.16 -14.19
N GLU A 120 -2.05 29.40 -14.66
CA GLU A 120 -3.11 30.40 -14.70
C GLU A 120 -4.25 29.94 -15.60
N LEU A 121 -5.48 30.11 -15.11
CA LEU A 121 -6.70 29.80 -15.83
C LEU A 121 -7.32 31.09 -16.36
N SER A 122 -7.89 31.00 -17.55
CA SER A 122 -8.69 32.05 -18.16
C SER A 122 -10.18 31.76 -17.98
N LEU A 123 -11.04 32.76 -18.24
CA LEU A 123 -12.49 32.54 -18.24
C LEU A 123 -12.92 31.52 -19.30
N GLU A 124 -12.19 31.41 -20.40
CA GLU A 124 -12.47 30.45 -21.48
C GLU A 124 -12.21 29.02 -21.02
N ASP A 125 -11.12 28.80 -20.28
CA ASP A 125 -10.77 27.51 -19.69
C ASP A 125 -11.89 26.99 -18.77
N ILE A 126 -12.43 27.87 -17.92
CA ILE A 126 -13.50 27.50 -16.98
C ILE A 126 -14.83 27.25 -17.71
N LYS A 127 -15.11 27.99 -18.79
CA LYS A 127 -16.30 27.76 -19.64
C LYS A 127 -16.23 26.42 -20.36
N ALA A 128 -15.04 26.03 -20.85
CA ALA A 128 -14.86 24.76 -21.53
C ALA A 128 -15.13 23.55 -20.63
N LEU A 129 -14.95 23.71 -19.31
CA LEU A 129 -15.23 22.67 -18.31
C LEU A 129 -16.70 22.60 -17.84
N ASP A 130 -17.59 23.45 -18.35
CA ASP A 130 -19.01 23.57 -17.93
C ASP A 130 -19.21 23.70 -16.40
N VAL A 131 -18.24 24.36 -15.76
CA VAL A 131 -18.23 24.56 -14.31
C VAL A 131 -19.44 25.41 -13.90
N VAL A 132 -20.17 24.94 -12.87
CA VAL A 132 -21.54 25.38 -12.55
C VAL A 132 -21.69 26.88 -12.29
N ILE A 133 -20.60 27.58 -11.96
CA ILE A 133 -20.63 29.04 -11.72
C ILE A 133 -20.94 29.84 -12.99
N LEU A 134 -20.85 29.24 -14.19
CA LEU A 134 -21.10 29.92 -15.48
C LEU A 134 -22.41 29.48 -16.17
N ARG A 135 -23.21 28.62 -15.54
CA ARG A 135 -24.55 28.32 -16.05
C ARG A 135 -25.47 29.54 -15.78
N PRO A 136 -26.14 30.08 -16.82
CA PRO A 136 -27.04 31.24 -16.67
C PRO A 136 -28.26 30.94 -15.81
#